data_AF-A0A0P4WGD5-F1
#
_entry.id   AF-A0A0P4WGD5-F1
#
_cell.length_a   1.000
_cell.length_b   1.000
_cell.length_c   1.000
_cell.angle_alpha   90.00
_cell.angle_beta   90.00
_cell.angle_gamma   90.00
#
_symmetry.space_group_name_H-M   'P 1'
#
loop_
_entity.id
_entity.type
_entity.pdbx_description
1 polymer ?
#
loop_
_entity_poly.entity_id
_entity_poly.type
_entity_poly.pdbx_seq_one_letter_code
_entity_poly.pdbx_strand_id
1 'polypeptide(L)'
;MDYDSDENEMLESGVVDVGEKGGLSSCGYCGKLRNLNSVELMCWQCGSWFHESCISYQLGKLVPFMLNYSFTCKNCSPTSIEIFRKTQAQLRDMCITALANLQHSCQKDSRGGAGTMFSLQRDVIPFLEQNWEALTTAARRSTQSWHTTLQRILMKEVDAYFNVEETGESGEPTQYHPYFGLITSDLTLIRPLVDAPGGWRSPLAGSCTYPPPTTHLTPHNVPPLQLERYNPNRQLVCCSHTIYTHSNGLTCH
;
A
#
# COMPACT_ATOMS: atom_id res chain seq x y z
N MET A 1 54.29 21.51 21.58
CA MET A 1 54.42 20.07 21.92
C MET A 1 53.67 19.84 23.21
N ASP A 2 53.17 18.61 23.37
CA ASP A 2 52.38 18.05 24.49
C ASP A 2 50.87 18.28 24.29
N TYR A 3 50.14 17.44 23.54
CA TYR A 3 49.71 16.04 23.74
C TYR A 3 48.93 15.80 25.05
N ASP A 4 47.61 15.72 24.95
CA ASP A 4 46.73 14.68 25.53
C ASP A 4 45.25 15.01 25.23
N SER A 5 44.29 14.11 25.16
CA SER A 5 44.14 12.71 24.73
C SER A 5 42.64 12.43 24.98
N ASP A 6 41.95 11.92 23.96
CA ASP A 6 40.68 11.17 23.95
C ASP A 6 39.72 11.23 25.16
N GLU A 7 38.56 11.87 24.97
CA GLU A 7 37.29 11.38 25.52
C GLU A 7 36.25 11.26 24.38
N ASN A 8 36.33 10.13 23.68
CA ASN A 8 35.27 9.65 22.80
C ASN A 8 34.18 9.01 23.66
N GLU A 9 33.25 9.83 24.15
CA GLU A 9 32.02 9.33 24.77
C GLU A 9 30.92 9.24 23.71
N MET A 10 30.74 8.02 23.19
CA MET A 10 29.58 7.62 22.42
C MET A 10 28.31 7.86 23.24
N LEU A 11 27.57 8.91 22.91
CA LEU A 11 26.16 9.03 23.26
C LEU A 11 25.34 8.84 21.99
N GLU A 12 24.84 7.61 21.83
CA GLU A 12 23.65 7.31 21.04
C GLU A 12 22.49 8.19 21.54
N SER A 13 22.31 9.36 20.95
CA SER A 13 21.09 10.13 21.14
C SER A 13 20.07 9.67 20.10
N GLY A 14 19.26 8.70 20.53
CA GLY A 14 18.03 8.32 19.87
C GLY A 14 17.15 9.55 19.59
N VAL A 15 17.01 9.88 18.31
CA VAL A 15 15.93 10.71 17.83
C VAL A 15 14.87 9.75 17.27
N VAL A 16 13.96 9.32 18.14
CA VAL A 16 12.67 8.78 17.71
C VAL A 16 11.86 9.95 17.17
N ASP A 17 12.10 10.25 15.90
CA ASP A 17 11.30 11.19 15.15
C ASP A 17 9.96 10.53 14.82
N VAL A 18 8.96 10.80 15.66
CA VAL A 18 7.55 10.52 15.39
C VAL A 18 7.06 11.58 14.40
N GLY A 19 7.50 11.42 13.16
CA GLY A 19 7.01 12.12 11.98
C GLY A 19 6.85 11.09 10.88
N GLU A 20 5.81 11.21 10.05
CA GLU A 20 5.49 10.33 8.93
C GLU A 20 6.72 10.07 8.01
N LYS A 21 7.57 9.11 8.38
CA LYS A 21 8.78 8.73 7.65
C LYS A 21 8.48 7.44 6.91
N GLY A 22 8.08 7.59 5.64
CA GLY A 22 7.88 6.47 4.72
C GLY A 22 9.08 5.52 4.64
N GLY A 23 10.30 5.99 4.95
CA GLY A 23 11.54 5.30 4.63
C GLY A 23 12.13 4.32 5.65
N LEU A 24 11.53 4.13 6.82
CA LEU A 24 12.12 3.25 7.87
C LEU A 24 11.13 2.26 8.49
N SER A 25 9.95 2.08 7.89
CA SER A 25 9.01 1.10 8.44
C SER A 25 9.58 -0.32 8.35
N SER A 26 9.37 -1.10 9.42
CA SER A 26 9.72 -2.52 9.47
C SER A 26 8.58 -3.39 8.97
N CYS A 27 8.91 -4.52 8.37
CA CYS A 27 7.95 -5.56 8.01
C CYS A 27 7.19 -6.05 9.26
N GLY A 28 5.86 -6.05 9.19
CA GLY A 28 5.00 -6.41 10.32
C GLY A 28 5.05 -7.88 10.75
N TYR A 29 5.79 -8.74 10.03
CA TYR A 29 6.03 -10.13 10.43
C TYR A 29 7.47 -10.39 10.88
N CYS A 30 8.45 -10.06 10.04
CA CYS A 30 9.84 -10.43 10.32
C CYS A 30 10.63 -9.32 11.06
N GLY A 31 10.05 -8.12 11.22
CA GLY A 31 10.68 -6.98 11.88
C GLY A 31 11.84 -6.34 11.10
N LYS A 32 12.25 -6.92 9.96
CA LYS A 32 13.30 -6.36 9.10
C LYS A 32 12.79 -5.14 8.36
N LEU A 33 13.70 -4.23 8.01
CA LEU A 33 13.38 -3.04 7.24
C LEU A 33 12.75 -3.38 5.88
N ARG A 34 12.02 -2.41 5.33
CA ARG A 34 11.55 -2.46 3.96
C ARG A 34 12.68 -2.70 2.96
N ASN A 35 12.36 -3.43 1.91
CA ASN A 35 13.25 -3.76 0.81
C ASN A 35 12.58 -3.43 -0.52
N LEU A 36 12.87 -2.24 -1.05
CA LEU A 36 12.34 -1.76 -2.33
C LEU A 36 12.80 -2.57 -3.55
N ASN A 37 13.75 -3.50 -3.36
CA ASN A 37 14.15 -4.47 -4.39
C ASN A 37 13.19 -5.64 -4.55
N SER A 38 12.27 -5.81 -3.61
CA SER A 38 11.28 -6.89 -3.59
C SER A 38 9.86 -6.32 -3.56
N VAL A 39 8.89 -7.16 -3.88
CA VAL A 39 7.49 -6.80 -3.73
C VAL A 39 7.16 -6.69 -2.24
N GLU A 40 6.46 -5.63 -1.88
CA GLU A 40 5.96 -5.39 -0.53
C GLU A 40 4.51 -4.96 -0.59
N LEU A 41 3.69 -5.46 0.34
CA LEU A 41 2.28 -5.13 0.44
C LEU A 41 2.00 -4.41 1.76
N MET A 42 1.27 -3.32 1.70
CA MET A 42 0.78 -2.61 2.87
C MET A 42 -0.59 -3.16 3.27
N CYS A 43 -0.75 -3.53 4.54
CA CYS A 43 -2.03 -3.98 5.06
C CYS A 43 -2.98 -2.78 5.20
N TRP A 44 -4.14 -2.83 4.53
CA TRP A 44 -5.09 -1.72 4.50
C TRP A 44 -5.61 -1.34 5.91
N GLN A 45 -5.67 -2.32 6.82
CA GLN A 45 -6.22 -2.12 8.16
C GLN A 45 -5.25 -1.44 9.14
N CYS A 46 -3.97 -1.81 9.13
CA CYS A 46 -2.98 -1.32 10.10
C CYS A 46 -1.90 -0.40 9.50
N GLY A 47 -1.82 -0.30 8.16
CA GLY A 47 -0.80 0.49 7.47
C GLY A 47 0.61 -0.09 7.52
N SER A 48 0.84 -1.24 8.17
CA SER A 48 2.15 -1.89 8.18
C SER A 48 2.47 -2.52 6.82
N TRP A 49 3.76 -2.53 6.47
CA TRP A 49 4.28 -3.16 5.26
C TRP A 49 4.70 -4.61 5.53
N PHE A 50 4.63 -5.44 4.50
CA PHE A 50 4.95 -6.87 4.56
C PHE A 50 5.68 -7.28 3.29
N HIS A 51 6.83 -7.93 3.42
CA HIS A 51 7.53 -8.51 2.27
C HIS A 51 6.70 -9.63 1.65
N GLU A 52 6.72 -9.75 0.33
CA GLU A 52 6.14 -10.88 -0.39
C GLU A 52 6.61 -12.23 0.21
N SER A 53 7.90 -12.35 0.53
CA SER A 53 8.48 -13.56 1.11
C SER A 53 8.04 -13.89 2.54
N CYS A 54 7.44 -12.93 3.24
CA CYS A 54 6.87 -13.13 4.57
C CYS A 54 5.38 -13.48 4.54
N ILE A 55 4.74 -13.36 3.37
CA ILE A 55 3.32 -13.65 3.16
C ILE A 55 3.18 -15.11 2.74
N SER A 56 2.29 -15.84 3.43
CA SER A 56 2.04 -17.26 3.15
C SER A 56 1.01 -17.50 2.03
N TYR A 57 0.23 -16.48 1.69
CA TYR A 57 -0.74 -16.53 0.59
C TYR A 57 -0.07 -16.58 -0.79
N GLN A 58 -0.62 -17.35 -1.73
CA GLN A 58 -0.14 -17.40 -3.12
C GLN A 58 -0.57 -16.14 -3.89
N LEU A 59 0.34 -15.16 -4.01
CA LEU A 59 0.02 -13.84 -4.55
C LEU A 59 -0.04 -13.75 -6.10
N GLY A 60 0.56 -14.73 -6.79
CA GLY A 60 0.68 -14.71 -8.25
C GLY A 60 1.75 -13.73 -8.75
N LYS A 61 1.65 -13.28 -10.01
CA LYS A 61 2.61 -12.33 -10.60
C LYS A 61 2.37 -10.92 -10.05
N LEU A 62 3.41 -10.33 -9.45
CA LEU A 62 3.43 -8.98 -8.91
C LEU A 62 4.68 -8.22 -9.37
N VAL A 63 4.66 -6.90 -9.20
CA VAL A 63 5.81 -6.02 -9.40
C VAL A 63 5.94 -5.08 -8.19
N PRO A 64 7.16 -4.62 -7.83
CA PRO A 64 7.35 -3.62 -6.79
C PRO A 64 6.55 -2.35 -7.08
N PHE A 65 6.21 -1.60 -6.03
CA PHE A 65 5.45 -0.35 -6.12
C PHE A 65 4.03 -0.46 -6.72
N MET A 66 3.50 -1.67 -6.92
CA MET A 66 2.13 -1.83 -7.39
C MET A 66 1.12 -1.18 -6.44
N LEU A 67 0.04 -0.64 -6.98
CA LEU A 67 -0.97 0.11 -6.21
C LEU A 67 -2.37 -0.52 -6.27
N ASN A 68 -2.60 -1.40 -7.24
CA ASN A 68 -3.91 -1.98 -7.52
C ASN A 68 -4.16 -3.29 -6.74
N TYR A 69 -4.09 -3.21 -5.42
CA TYR A 69 -4.44 -4.33 -4.55
C TYR A 69 -5.10 -3.88 -3.24
N SER A 70 -5.72 -4.85 -2.57
CA SER A 70 -6.07 -4.78 -1.16
C SER A 70 -5.44 -5.98 -0.45
N PHE A 71 -4.75 -5.70 0.65
CA PHE A 71 -4.09 -6.71 1.47
C PHE A 71 -4.52 -6.55 2.94
N THR A 72 -4.80 -7.68 3.60
CA THR A 72 -5.05 -7.76 5.04
C THR A 72 -4.13 -8.82 5.64
N CYS A 73 -3.30 -8.43 6.61
CA CYS A 73 -2.38 -9.34 7.30
C CYS A 73 -3.12 -10.29 8.25
N LYS A 74 -2.44 -11.33 8.74
CA LYS A 74 -2.99 -12.32 9.67
C LYS A 74 -3.56 -11.65 10.93
N ASN A 75 -2.85 -10.67 11.47
CA ASN A 75 -3.23 -10.01 12.72
C ASN A 75 -4.49 -9.14 12.59
N CYS A 76 -4.77 -8.63 11.38
CA CYS A 76 -5.96 -7.83 11.10
C CYS A 76 -7.13 -8.65 10.53
N SER A 77 -6.87 -9.87 10.10
CA SER A 77 -7.89 -10.75 9.54
C SER A 77 -8.68 -11.44 10.66
N PRO A 78 -10.03 -11.45 10.61
CA PRO A 78 -10.84 -12.10 11.64
C PRO A 78 -10.63 -13.62 11.71
N THR A 79 -10.10 -14.23 10.65
CA THR A 79 -9.83 -15.67 10.57
C THR A 79 -8.35 -16.00 10.78
N SER A 80 -7.50 -15.01 11.08
CA SER A 80 -6.03 -15.17 11.13
C SER A 80 -5.39 -15.68 9.82
N ILE A 81 -6.10 -15.53 8.70
CA ILE A 81 -5.64 -15.89 7.36
C ILE A 81 -5.47 -14.62 6.53
N GLU A 82 -4.38 -14.51 5.79
CA GLU A 82 -4.11 -13.39 4.89
C GLU A 82 -5.18 -13.30 3.79
N ILE A 83 -5.60 -12.07 3.50
CA ILE A 83 -6.55 -11.80 2.42
C ILE A 83 -5.86 -10.88 1.43
N PHE A 84 -5.72 -11.34 0.19
CA PHE A 84 -5.18 -10.56 -0.91
C PHE A 84 -6.18 -10.53 -2.08
N ARG A 85 -6.36 -9.35 -2.67
CA ARG A 85 -7.17 -9.16 -3.87
C ARG A 85 -6.50 -8.14 -4.77
N LYS A 86 -6.37 -8.44 -6.06
CA LYS A 86 -6.09 -7.41 -7.07
C LYS A 86 -7.33 -6.55 -7.26
N THR A 87 -7.16 -5.24 -7.27
CA THR A 87 -8.21 -4.29 -7.62
C THR A 87 -8.09 -3.92 -9.09
N GLN A 88 -9.13 -3.28 -9.62
CA GLN A 88 -9.09 -2.78 -10.98
C GLN A 88 -7.99 -1.72 -11.11
N ALA A 89 -7.03 -1.98 -12.00
CA ALA A 89 -5.91 -1.08 -12.23
C ALA A 89 -6.39 0.21 -12.90
N GLN A 90 -6.12 1.35 -12.25
CA GLN A 90 -6.22 2.65 -12.88
C GLN A 90 -4.96 2.92 -13.70
N LEU A 91 -5.11 3.51 -14.89
CA LEU A 91 -3.96 3.78 -15.76
C LEU A 91 -2.94 4.71 -15.10
N ARG A 92 -3.39 5.71 -14.32
CA ARG A 92 -2.51 6.54 -13.47
C ARG A 92 -1.62 5.67 -12.59
N ASP A 93 -2.23 4.76 -11.83
CA ASP A 93 -1.54 3.95 -10.84
C ASP A 93 -0.53 2.99 -11.50
N MET A 94 -0.87 2.49 -12.70
CA MET A 94 0.07 1.74 -13.55
C MET A 94 1.27 2.61 -13.97
N CYS A 95 1.03 3.87 -14.36
CA CYS A 95 2.11 4.81 -14.69
C CYS A 95 2.99 5.13 -13.48
N ILE A 96 2.40 5.35 -12.29
CA ILE A 96 3.17 5.54 -11.04
C ILE A 96 4.05 4.32 -10.77
N THR A 97 3.47 3.11 -10.87
CA THR A 97 4.20 1.85 -10.70
C THR A 97 5.38 1.75 -11.68
N ALA A 98 5.15 2.09 -12.95
CA ALA A 98 6.20 2.03 -13.98
C ALA A 98 7.36 2.99 -13.70
N LEU A 99 7.05 4.27 -13.47
CA LEU A 99 8.06 5.28 -13.20
C LEU A 99 8.84 5.00 -11.91
N ALA A 100 8.18 4.48 -10.87
CA ALA A 100 8.83 4.08 -9.63
C ALA A 100 9.87 2.96 -9.84
N ASN A 101 9.51 1.94 -10.61
CA ASN A 101 10.43 0.84 -10.93
C ASN A 101 11.60 1.30 -11.80
N LEU A 102 11.33 2.16 -12.78
CA LEU A 102 12.37 2.75 -13.65
C LEU A 102 13.35 3.61 -12.83
N GLN A 103 12.83 4.52 -11.99
CA GLN A 103 13.64 5.35 -11.08
C GLN A 103 14.49 4.50 -10.13
N HIS A 104 13.90 3.48 -9.52
CA HIS A 104 14.63 2.58 -8.63
C HIS A 104 15.71 1.76 -9.34
N SER A 105 15.48 1.39 -10.61
CA SER A 105 16.46 0.65 -11.42
C SER A 105 17.66 1.53 -11.78
N CYS A 106 17.42 2.80 -12.13
CA CYS A 106 18.50 3.75 -12.43
C CYS A 106 19.38 4.08 -11.22
N GLN A 107 18.83 4.07 -10.00
CA GLN A 107 19.64 4.24 -8.76
C GLN A 107 20.70 3.13 -8.58
N LYS A 108 20.50 1.96 -9.20
CA LYS A 108 21.44 0.83 -9.12
C LYS A 108 22.51 0.84 -10.22
N ASP A 109 22.21 1.47 -11.35
CA ASP A 109 23.15 1.56 -12.47
C ASP A 109 24.19 2.64 -12.18
N SER A 110 25.41 2.19 -11.87
CA SER A 110 26.59 3.02 -11.60
C SER A 110 27.10 3.86 -12.79
N ARG A 111 26.32 3.99 -13.87
CA ARG A 111 26.64 4.77 -15.08
C ARG A 111 26.19 6.23 -15.02
N GLY A 112 26.01 6.79 -13.81
CA GLY A 112 25.97 8.25 -13.61
C GLY A 112 24.73 8.99 -14.14
N GLY A 113 23.67 8.29 -14.56
CA GLY A 113 22.40 8.93 -14.87
C GLY A 113 21.50 8.93 -13.63
N ALA A 114 21.49 10.02 -12.87
CA ALA A 114 20.43 10.33 -11.90
C ALA A 114 19.09 10.60 -12.61
N GLY A 115 18.68 9.71 -13.52
CA GLY A 115 17.53 9.87 -14.37
C GLY A 115 16.26 9.73 -13.54
N THR A 116 15.61 10.85 -13.26
CA THR A 116 14.25 10.91 -12.69
C THR A 116 13.19 11.07 -13.78
N MET A 117 13.62 11.20 -15.05
CA MET A 117 12.78 11.46 -16.21
C MET A 117 12.94 10.35 -17.25
N PHE A 118 11.82 9.82 -17.74
CA PHE A 118 11.74 8.64 -18.59
C PHE A 118 10.88 8.90 -19.81
N SER A 119 11.36 8.51 -20.99
CA SER A 119 10.63 8.67 -22.24
C SER A 119 9.38 7.80 -22.22
N LEU A 120 8.23 8.39 -22.59
CA LEU A 120 6.99 7.63 -22.68
C LEU A 120 7.12 6.42 -23.61
N GLN A 121 7.69 6.64 -24.79
CA GLN A 121 7.71 5.63 -25.86
C GLN A 121 8.83 4.60 -25.68
N ARG A 122 9.98 5.00 -25.12
CA ARG A 122 11.15 4.13 -25.00
C ARG A 122 11.24 3.41 -23.67
N ASP A 123 10.67 3.99 -22.61
CA ASP A 123 10.90 3.51 -21.25
C ASP A 123 9.56 3.09 -20.59
N VAL A 124 8.57 3.98 -20.52
CA VAL A 124 7.30 3.72 -19.81
C VAL A 124 6.44 2.66 -20.50
N ILE A 125 6.18 2.79 -21.80
CA ILE A 125 5.36 1.84 -22.55
C ILE A 125 5.96 0.43 -22.52
N PRO A 126 7.27 0.22 -22.84
CA PRO A 126 7.87 -1.10 -22.78
C PRO A 126 7.78 -1.75 -21.39
N PHE A 127 7.94 -0.97 -20.31
CA PHE A 127 7.75 -1.49 -18.95
C PHE A 127 6.33 -2.01 -18.74
N LEU A 128 5.31 -1.23 -19.13
CA LEU A 128 3.90 -1.60 -18.98
C LEU A 128 3.55 -2.85 -19.80
N GLU A 129 4.08 -2.96 -21.01
CA GLU A 129 3.86 -4.11 -21.89
C GLU A 129 4.48 -5.39 -21.34
N GLN A 130 5.72 -5.30 -20.83
CA GLN A 130 6.44 -6.43 -20.25
C GLN A 130 5.77 -6.96 -18.98
N ASN A 131 5.17 -6.06 -18.19
CA ASN A 131 4.60 -6.36 -16.88
C ASN A 131 3.06 -6.40 -16.86
N TRP A 132 2.41 -6.46 -18.03
CA TRP A 132 0.96 -6.29 -18.18
C TRP A 132 0.14 -7.21 -17.26
N GLU A 133 0.47 -8.50 -17.20
CA GLU A 133 -0.26 -9.50 -16.38
C GLU A 133 -0.07 -9.29 -14.86
N ALA A 134 1.03 -8.66 -14.45
CA ALA A 134 1.25 -8.28 -13.07
C ALA A 134 0.40 -7.06 -12.71
N LEU A 135 0.35 -6.07 -13.62
CA LEU A 135 -0.31 -4.77 -13.42
C LEU A 135 -1.82 -4.83 -13.56
N THR A 136 -2.38 -5.68 -14.41
CA THR A 136 -3.83 -5.71 -14.66
C THR A 136 -4.32 -7.08 -15.11
N THR A 137 -5.61 -7.34 -14.89
CA THR A 137 -6.32 -8.51 -15.43
C THR A 137 -6.98 -8.23 -16.77
N ALA A 138 -6.96 -6.97 -17.23
CA ALA A 138 -7.50 -6.61 -18.54
C ALA A 138 -6.73 -7.31 -19.67
N ALA A 139 -7.42 -7.65 -20.75
CA ALA A 139 -6.77 -8.18 -21.95
C ALA A 139 -5.70 -7.20 -22.46
N ARG A 140 -4.57 -7.75 -22.93
CA ARG A 140 -3.49 -6.94 -23.49
C ARG A 140 -4.01 -6.16 -24.70
N ARG A 141 -3.65 -4.88 -24.76
CA ARG A 141 -4.01 -4.02 -25.88
C ARG A 141 -3.04 -4.29 -27.04
N SER A 142 -3.58 -4.63 -28.20
CA SER A 142 -2.80 -4.98 -29.40
C SER A 142 -2.54 -3.80 -30.34
N THR A 143 -3.29 -2.71 -30.19
CA THR A 143 -3.14 -1.48 -30.98
C THR A 143 -2.26 -0.48 -30.24
N GLN A 144 -1.64 0.49 -30.94
CA GLN A 144 -0.86 1.56 -30.28
C GLN A 144 -1.73 2.73 -29.79
N SER A 145 -3.05 2.73 -30.06
CA SER A 145 -3.94 3.86 -29.73
C SER A 145 -4.08 4.14 -28.23
N TRP A 146 -3.72 3.17 -27.36
CA TRP A 146 -3.68 3.40 -25.92
C TRP A 146 -2.46 4.23 -25.47
N HIS A 147 -1.40 4.34 -26.28
CA HIS A 147 -0.25 5.21 -25.97
C HIS A 147 -0.70 6.67 -25.85
N THR A 148 -1.55 7.13 -26.78
CA THR A 148 -2.16 8.47 -26.71
C THR A 148 -3.05 8.63 -25.47
N THR A 149 -3.68 7.55 -25.01
CA THR A 149 -4.48 7.59 -23.77
C THR A 149 -3.59 7.70 -22.53
N LEU A 150 -2.48 6.97 -22.49
CA LEU A 150 -1.47 7.12 -21.43
C LEU A 150 -0.93 8.54 -21.39
N GLN A 151 -0.49 9.07 -22.53
CA GLN A 151 0.04 10.43 -22.61
C GLN A 151 -0.97 11.44 -22.07
N ARG A 152 -2.25 11.33 -22.45
CA ARG A 152 -3.29 12.23 -21.95
C ARG A 152 -3.45 12.16 -20.43
N ILE A 153 -3.36 10.96 -19.83
CA ILE A 153 -3.48 10.78 -18.38
C ILE A 153 -2.27 11.36 -17.66
N LEU A 154 -1.06 11.05 -18.13
CA LEU A 154 0.18 11.60 -17.61
C LEU A 154 0.16 13.13 -17.65
N MET A 155 -0.19 13.73 -18.78
CA MET A 155 -0.31 15.18 -18.94
C MET A 155 -1.39 15.80 -18.05
N LYS A 156 -2.53 15.13 -17.89
CA LYS A 156 -3.64 15.62 -17.05
C LYS A 156 -3.27 15.68 -15.57
N GLU A 157 -2.39 14.81 -15.12
CA GLU A 157 -2.01 14.64 -13.72
C GLU A 157 -0.57 15.09 -13.42
N VAL A 158 0.00 15.91 -14.31
CA VAL A 158 1.17 16.74 -14.02
C VAL A 158 0.89 17.59 -12.78
N ASP A 159 1.92 17.88 -12.00
CA ASP A 159 1.89 18.61 -10.72
C ASP A 159 1.18 17.89 -9.56
N ALA A 160 0.30 16.93 -9.84
CA ALA A 160 -0.32 16.07 -8.82
C ALA A 160 0.54 14.83 -8.52
N TYR A 161 1.02 14.17 -9.57
CA TYR A 161 1.81 12.93 -9.43
C TYR A 161 3.08 12.94 -10.31
N PHE A 162 3.03 13.67 -11.43
CA PHE A 162 4.05 13.58 -12.47
C PHE A 162 4.74 14.92 -12.74
N ASN A 163 6.02 14.84 -13.08
CA ASN A 163 6.76 15.89 -13.78
C ASN A 163 6.77 15.57 -15.28
N VAL A 164 6.85 16.60 -16.12
CA VAL A 164 6.97 16.45 -17.57
C VAL A 164 8.09 17.34 -18.12
N GLU A 165 8.84 16.80 -19.07
CA GLU A 165 9.75 17.54 -19.94
C GLU A 165 9.28 17.31 -21.38
N GLU A 166 8.80 18.37 -22.01
CA GLU A 166 8.29 18.34 -23.39
C GLU A 166 9.37 18.65 -24.43
N THR A 167 10.40 19.39 -24.04
CA THR A 167 11.49 19.83 -24.92
C THR A 167 12.84 19.76 -24.20
N GLY A 168 13.91 19.57 -24.97
CA GLY A 168 15.27 19.57 -24.43
C GLY A 168 15.80 20.99 -24.19
N GLU A 169 17.08 21.10 -23.80
CA GLU A 169 17.74 22.37 -23.50
C GLU A 169 17.68 23.42 -24.64
N SER A 170 17.58 22.97 -25.90
CA SER A 170 17.44 23.85 -27.07
C SER A 170 16.03 24.40 -27.28
N GLY A 171 15.06 24.03 -26.44
CA GLY A 171 13.64 24.37 -26.59
C GLY A 171 12.90 23.55 -27.64
N GLU A 172 13.56 22.58 -28.27
CA GLU A 172 12.97 21.70 -29.29
C GLU A 172 12.81 20.27 -28.76
N PRO A 173 11.68 19.58 -29.06
CA PRO A 173 11.48 18.20 -28.68
C PRO A 173 12.40 17.28 -29.47
N THR A 174 13.14 16.42 -28.77
CA THR A 174 13.86 15.30 -29.41
C THR A 174 12.89 14.19 -29.79
N GLN A 175 13.34 13.24 -30.62
CA GLN A 175 12.56 12.05 -31.02
C GLN A 175 12.06 11.16 -29.86
N TYR A 176 12.57 11.37 -28.64
CA TYR A 176 12.22 10.58 -27.45
C TYR A 176 11.30 11.33 -26.48
N HIS A 177 11.01 12.61 -26.73
CA HIS A 177 10.04 13.36 -25.95
C HIS A 177 8.61 12.87 -26.20
N PRO A 178 7.68 13.07 -25.24
CA PRO A 178 7.91 13.68 -23.91
C PRO A 178 8.54 12.70 -22.91
N TYR A 179 9.24 13.26 -21.91
CA TYR A 179 9.74 12.54 -20.75
C TYR A 179 8.84 12.81 -19.53
N PHE A 180 8.66 11.80 -18.70
CA PHE A 180 7.88 11.87 -17.47
C PHE A 180 8.67 11.37 -16.28
N GLY A 181 8.45 11.98 -15.12
CA GLY A 181 9.03 11.58 -13.84
C GLY A 181 8.00 11.59 -12.72
N LEU A 182 8.33 10.99 -11.59
CA LEU A 182 7.53 11.16 -10.37
C LEU A 182 7.89 12.49 -9.71
N ILE A 183 6.89 13.14 -9.10
CA ILE A 183 7.15 14.29 -8.21
C ILE A 183 7.87 13.82 -6.94
N THR A 184 7.50 12.64 -6.43
CA THR A 184 8.15 12.07 -5.25
C THR A 184 9.46 11.38 -5.63
N SER A 185 10.56 11.87 -5.06
CA SER A 185 11.86 11.19 -5.11
C SER A 185 11.96 10.05 -4.10
N ASP A 186 11.23 10.17 -2.98
CA ASP A 186 11.12 9.12 -1.97
C ASP A 186 10.07 8.08 -2.38
N LEU A 187 10.55 6.98 -2.96
CA LEU A 187 9.73 5.87 -3.41
C LEU A 187 9.04 5.11 -2.26
N THR A 188 9.48 5.33 -1.01
CA THR A 188 8.89 4.68 0.16
C THR A 188 7.51 5.25 0.51
N LEU A 189 7.20 6.45 0.00
CA LEU A 189 5.91 7.12 0.12
C LEU A 189 4.85 6.53 -0.83
N ILE A 190 5.26 5.76 -1.84
CA ILE A 190 4.34 5.14 -2.80
C ILE A 190 3.54 4.05 -2.09
N ARG A 191 2.22 4.25 -2.05
CA ARG A 191 1.30 3.41 -1.27
C ARG A 191 -0.10 3.42 -1.89
N PRO A 192 -0.85 2.31 -1.89
CA PRO A 192 -2.24 2.32 -2.34
C PRO A 192 -3.05 3.40 -1.64
N LEU A 193 -3.79 4.22 -2.38
CA LEU A 193 -4.80 5.10 -1.79
C LEU A 193 -6.04 4.26 -1.48
N VAL A 194 -6.49 4.29 -0.22
CA VAL A 194 -7.72 3.63 0.19
C VAL A 194 -8.85 4.65 0.09
N ASP A 195 -9.77 4.45 -0.86
CA ASP A 195 -11.01 5.24 -1.00
C ASP A 195 -12.08 4.86 0.05
N ALA A 196 -11.69 4.69 1.32
CA ALA A 196 -12.62 4.36 2.39
C ALA A 196 -13.05 5.63 3.15
N PRO A 197 -14.37 5.86 3.36
CA PRO A 197 -14.86 6.89 4.26
C PRO A 197 -14.43 6.52 5.70
N GLY A 198 -13.29 7.04 6.13
CA GLY A 198 -12.65 6.69 7.40
C GLY A 198 -11.12 6.74 7.38
N GLY A 199 -10.49 6.83 6.20
CA GLY A 199 -9.04 6.92 6.06
C GLY A 199 -8.28 5.75 6.68
N TRP A 200 -6.96 5.85 6.69
CA TRP A 200 -6.11 4.96 7.47
C TRP A 200 -6.46 5.12 8.95
N ARG A 201 -7.13 4.13 9.54
CA ARG A 201 -7.22 4.07 11.01
C ARG A 201 -5.81 3.78 11.52
N SER A 202 -5.09 4.82 11.94
CA SER A 202 -3.82 4.66 12.63
C SER A 202 -3.99 3.66 13.78
N PRO A 203 -3.12 2.64 13.91
CA PRO A 203 -3.20 1.67 15.02
C PRO A 203 -3.04 2.32 16.41
N LEU A 204 -2.60 3.57 16.49
CA LEU A 204 -2.31 4.24 17.76
C LEU A 204 -3.54 4.63 18.59
N ALA A 205 -4.77 4.36 18.12
CA ALA A 205 -5.97 4.51 18.95
C ALA A 205 -6.41 3.23 19.69
N GLY A 206 -5.65 2.14 19.59
CA GLY A 206 -5.93 0.91 20.32
C GLY A 206 -4.65 0.16 20.60
N SER A 207 -4.11 0.33 21.80
CA SER A 207 -3.10 -0.55 22.36
C SER A 207 -3.59 -2.01 22.29
N CYS A 208 -3.19 -2.74 21.26
CA CYS A 208 -3.25 -4.20 21.24
C CYS A 208 -2.22 -4.72 22.24
N THR A 209 -2.53 -4.64 23.53
CA THR A 209 -1.92 -5.49 24.54
C THR A 209 -2.48 -6.89 24.34
N TYR A 210 -1.83 -7.70 23.51
CA TYR A 210 -2.04 -9.14 23.61
C TYR A 210 -1.48 -9.60 24.96
N PRO A 211 -2.24 -10.33 25.78
CA PRO A 211 -1.66 -11.01 26.94
C PRO A 211 -0.69 -12.09 26.43
N PRO A 212 0.42 -12.34 27.15
CA PRO A 212 1.37 -13.39 26.77
C PRO A 212 0.68 -14.76 26.82
N PRO A 213 1.18 -15.76 26.07
CA PRO A 213 0.58 -17.08 26.04
C PRO A 213 0.75 -17.74 27.41
N THR A 214 -0.36 -17.94 28.14
CA THR A 214 -0.36 -18.74 29.36
C THR A 214 -0.02 -20.18 29.04
N THR A 215 1.05 -20.64 29.68
CA THR A 215 1.50 -22.03 29.74
C THR A 215 0.39 -22.99 30.18
N HIS A 216 0.35 -24.14 29.50
CA HIS A 216 -0.36 -25.39 29.82
C HIS A 216 -0.90 -25.54 31.24
N LEU A 217 -2.21 -25.72 31.37
CA LEU A 217 -2.84 -26.52 32.43
C LEU A 217 -3.93 -27.41 31.83
N THR A 218 -3.91 -28.67 32.25
CA THR A 218 -4.75 -29.80 31.80
C THR A 218 -6.22 -29.64 32.20
N PRO A 219 -7.16 -30.30 31.50
CA PRO A 219 -8.58 -30.25 31.87
C PRO A 219 -8.91 -31.35 32.89
N HIS A 220 -9.33 -30.95 34.09
CA HIS A 220 -10.12 -31.80 34.97
C HIS A 220 -11.40 -31.08 35.41
N ASN A 221 -12.51 -31.82 35.33
CA ASN A 221 -13.87 -31.55 35.82
C ASN A 221 -14.72 -30.50 35.09
N VAL A 222 -15.51 -31.00 34.13
CA VAL A 222 -16.80 -30.43 33.73
C VAL A 222 -17.90 -31.34 34.29
N PRO A 223 -18.84 -30.85 35.12
CA PRO A 223 -20.01 -31.64 35.50
C PRO A 223 -21.04 -31.68 34.34
N PRO A 224 -21.82 -32.77 34.18
CA PRO A 224 -22.69 -32.93 33.03
C PRO A 224 -23.89 -31.97 33.09
N LEU A 225 -24.11 -31.22 32.01
CA LEU A 225 -25.32 -30.43 31.79
C LEU A 225 -26.52 -31.36 31.59
N GLN A 226 -27.56 -31.13 32.37
CA GLN A 226 -28.85 -31.80 32.24
C GLN A 226 -29.52 -31.44 30.91
N LEU A 227 -30.08 -32.47 30.28
CA LEU A 227 -30.83 -32.40 29.03
C LEU A 227 -32.20 -31.74 29.30
N GLU A 228 -32.31 -30.42 29.12
CA GLU A 228 -33.62 -29.76 29.13
C GLU A 228 -34.36 -29.97 27.81
N ARG A 229 -35.64 -30.34 27.96
CA ARG A 229 -36.53 -30.81 26.91
C ARG A 229 -36.92 -29.69 25.95
N TYR A 230 -36.95 -30.04 24.67
CA TYR A 230 -37.54 -29.29 23.56
C TYR A 230 -38.98 -28.84 23.87
N ASN A 231 -39.24 -27.53 23.83
CA ASN A 231 -40.58 -26.93 23.94
C ASN A 231 -40.92 -26.20 22.62
N PRO A 232 -41.86 -26.70 21.81
CA PRO A 232 -42.14 -26.18 20.47
C PRO A 232 -43.04 -24.94 20.41
N ASN A 233 -43.28 -24.21 21.50
CA ASN A 233 -44.24 -23.09 21.53
C ASN A 233 -43.67 -21.73 21.97
N ARG A 234 -42.43 -21.39 21.59
CA ARG A 234 -41.92 -20.01 21.73
C ARG A 234 -41.76 -19.33 20.37
N GLN A 235 -42.71 -18.44 20.07
CA GLN A 235 -42.69 -17.52 18.93
C GLN A 235 -41.43 -16.65 18.94
N LEU A 236 -40.82 -16.54 17.75
CA LEU A 236 -39.73 -15.63 17.42
C LEU A 236 -40.21 -14.18 17.50
N VAL A 237 -39.58 -13.37 18.35
CA VAL A 237 -39.69 -11.90 18.27
C VAL A 237 -38.47 -11.40 17.51
N CYS A 238 -38.65 -11.05 16.24
CA CYS A 238 -37.69 -10.27 15.45
C CYS A 238 -37.75 -8.80 15.90
N CYS A 239 -36.70 -8.30 16.55
CA CYS A 239 -36.51 -6.85 16.72
C CYS A 239 -35.80 -6.26 15.49
N SER A 240 -36.58 -5.69 14.58
CA SER A 240 -36.10 -4.74 13.57
C SER A 240 -36.01 -3.34 14.19
N HIS A 241 -34.80 -2.77 14.27
CA HIS A 241 -34.61 -1.34 14.54
C HIS A 241 -34.65 -0.57 13.23
N THR A 242 -35.56 0.40 13.10
CA THR A 242 -35.53 1.40 12.03
C THR A 242 -36.09 2.73 12.55
N ILE A 243 -35.18 3.70 12.65
CA ILE A 243 -35.28 5.13 12.33
C ILE A 243 -36.18 6.02 13.22
N TYR A 244 -35.48 6.93 13.90
CA TYR A 244 -35.97 8.23 14.37
C TYR A 244 -36.27 9.17 13.20
N THR A 245 -37.46 9.76 13.17
CA THR A 245 -37.68 11.10 12.59
C THR A 245 -38.54 11.92 13.55
N HIS A 246 -37.99 13.05 13.98
CA HIS A 246 -38.69 14.13 14.66
C HIS A 246 -39.60 14.86 13.66
N SER A 247 -40.84 15.15 14.04
CA SER A 247 -41.65 16.20 13.43
C SER A 247 -42.37 17.01 14.52
N ASN A 248 -41.89 18.23 14.73
CA ASN A 248 -42.68 19.33 15.30
C ASN A 248 -43.44 20.00 14.15
N GLY A 249 -44.69 20.40 14.39
CA GLY A 249 -45.29 21.50 13.63
C GLY A 249 -46.77 21.39 13.31
N LEU A 250 -47.56 22.07 14.16
CA LEU A 250 -48.63 23.01 13.80
C LEU A 250 -49.98 22.48 13.30
N THR A 251 -50.96 22.79 14.16
CA THR A 251 -52.41 22.90 13.99
C THR A 251 -52.86 23.76 12.81
N CYS A 252 -53.96 23.36 12.16
CA CYS A 252 -54.98 24.26 11.63
C CYS A 252 -56.33 23.52 11.50
N HIS A 253 -57.35 24.10 12.16
CA HIS A 253 -58.80 23.87 12.15
C HIS A 253 -59.38 22.51 12.56
#